data_AF-A0AAD6XSW7-F1
#
_entry.id   AF-A0AAD6XSW7-F1
#
_cell.length_a   1.000
_cell.length_b   1.000
_cell.length_c   1.000
_cell.angle_alpha   90.00
_cell.angle_beta   90.00
_cell.angle_gamma   90.00
#
_symmetry.space_group_name_H-M   'P 1'
#
loop_
_entity.id
_entity.type
_entity.pdbx_description
1 polymer ?
#
loop_
_entity_poly.entity_id
_entity_poly.type
_entity_poly.pdbx_seq_one_letter_code
_entity_poly.pdbx_strand_id
1 'polypeptide(L)'
;IELAAKGKRCWVKDLITAASRLPFTCPELILVETTSVDDVQNYAKLVDKLMMEWLQAQIDSSDKLYLLRGRLEPQKDKAPTQIVSTMRHYLTMVRTQTHREALTSILLSTHQLAVEILRYANHDHPQVPREDRRCRFCKTEVETPEHAMITCTSLDALVELRHAFMGELFSKCPNLQHHLTEDSNTEFLKVLINSRPSIALVAKFSHDVLQLFYAVPVLRA
;
A
#
# COMPACT_ATOMS: atom_id res chain seq x y z
N ILE A 1 -3.86 -35.55 -21.68
CA ILE A 1 -4.82 -34.88 -22.59
C ILE A 1 -6.03 -35.77 -22.83
N GLU A 2 -5.86 -37.02 -23.25
CA GLU A 2 -6.98 -37.97 -23.40
C GLU A 2 -7.86 -38.14 -22.17
N LEU A 3 -7.28 -38.18 -20.96
CA LEU A 3 -8.05 -38.27 -19.72
C LEU A 3 -8.96 -37.05 -19.52
N ALA A 4 -8.48 -35.85 -19.86
CA ALA A 4 -9.25 -34.62 -19.78
C ALA A 4 -10.41 -34.63 -20.80
N ALA A 5 -10.10 -35.02 -22.05
CA ALA A 5 -11.09 -35.15 -23.13
C ALA A 5 -12.19 -36.17 -22.80
N LYS A 6 -11.84 -37.27 -22.12
CA LYS A 6 -12.76 -38.30 -21.62
C LYS A 6 -13.48 -37.90 -20.33
N GLY A 7 -13.38 -36.64 -19.90
CA GLY A 7 -14.06 -36.13 -18.72
C GLY A 7 -13.46 -36.57 -17.37
N LYS A 8 -12.35 -37.30 -17.35
CA LYS A 8 -11.76 -37.88 -16.13
C LYS A 8 -10.93 -36.86 -15.35
N ARG A 9 -10.82 -37.07 -14.04
CA ARG A 9 -9.96 -36.27 -13.15
C ARG A 9 -8.50 -36.40 -13.59
N CYS A 10 -7.84 -35.27 -13.79
CA CYS A 10 -6.43 -35.18 -14.17
C CYS A 10 -5.92 -33.75 -13.97
N TRP A 11 -4.59 -33.59 -13.92
CA TRP A 11 -3.94 -32.29 -13.68
C TRP A 11 -4.38 -31.19 -14.66
N VAL A 12 -4.71 -31.54 -15.91
CA VAL A 12 -5.20 -30.60 -16.93
C VAL A 12 -6.53 -29.98 -16.51
N LYS A 13 -7.47 -30.79 -16.01
CA LYS A 13 -8.75 -30.30 -15.50
C LYS A 13 -8.56 -29.46 -14.23
N ASP A 14 -7.59 -29.81 -13.40
CA ASP A 14 -7.27 -29.03 -12.20
C ASP A 14 -6.73 -27.64 -12.59
N LEU A 15 -5.89 -27.55 -13.62
CA LEU A 15 -5.41 -26.26 -14.17
C LEU A 15 -6.54 -25.43 -14.79
N ILE A 16 -7.42 -26.03 -15.59
CA ILE A 16 -8.59 -25.33 -16.15
C ILE A 16 -9.49 -24.80 -15.02
N THR A 17 -9.70 -25.61 -13.98
CA THR A 17 -10.48 -25.23 -12.80
C THR A 17 -9.80 -24.12 -11.99
N ALA A 18 -8.47 -24.15 -11.86
CA ALA A 18 -7.72 -23.10 -11.20
C ALA A 18 -7.78 -21.79 -11.99
N ALA A 19 -7.60 -21.85 -13.32
CA ALA A 19 -7.65 -20.70 -14.20
C ALA A 19 -9.03 -20.02 -14.20
N SER A 20 -10.12 -20.79 -14.18
CA SER A 20 -11.49 -20.24 -14.14
C SER A 20 -11.85 -19.60 -12.79
N ARG A 21 -11.07 -19.83 -11.74
CA ARG A 21 -11.25 -19.23 -10.41
C ARG A 21 -10.37 -18.00 -10.17
N LEU A 22 -9.52 -17.64 -11.13
CA LEU A 22 -8.71 -16.44 -11.02
C LEU A 22 -9.60 -15.19 -11.02
N PRO A 23 -9.23 -14.12 -10.30
CA PRO A 23 -10.00 -12.89 -10.25
C PRO A 23 -9.84 -12.03 -11.52
N PHE A 24 -9.15 -12.56 -12.53
CA PHE A 24 -8.94 -11.96 -13.84
C PHE A 24 -9.17 -13.00 -14.94
N THR A 25 -9.51 -12.52 -16.13
CA THR A 25 -9.73 -13.40 -17.28
C THR A 25 -8.40 -13.91 -17.82
N CYS A 26 -8.28 -15.23 -17.91
CA CYS A 26 -7.15 -15.90 -18.54
C CYS A 26 -7.64 -16.64 -19.80
N PRO A 27 -6.90 -16.62 -20.92
CA PRO A 27 -7.19 -17.48 -22.06
C PRO A 27 -7.21 -18.95 -21.65
N GLU A 28 -8.05 -19.76 -22.29
CA GLU A 28 -8.12 -21.19 -21.98
C GLU A 28 -6.83 -21.91 -22.43
N LEU A 29 -6.29 -22.76 -21.55
CA LEU A 29 -5.15 -23.61 -21.90
C LEU A 29 -5.63 -24.81 -22.73
N ILE A 30 -5.47 -24.71 -24.05
CA ILE A 30 -5.77 -25.81 -24.97
C ILE A 30 -4.54 -26.71 -25.09
N LEU A 31 -4.64 -27.93 -24.56
CA LEU A 31 -3.59 -28.95 -24.69
C LEU A 31 -3.94 -29.93 -25.80
N VAL A 32 -3.05 -30.07 -26.77
CA VAL A 32 -3.11 -31.01 -27.89
C VAL A 32 -1.91 -31.97 -27.83
N GLU A 33 -1.93 -33.07 -28.60
CA GLU A 33 -0.84 -34.05 -28.59
C GLU A 33 0.52 -33.46 -28.94
N THR A 34 0.54 -32.36 -29.70
CA THR A 34 1.74 -31.61 -30.08
C THR A 34 2.13 -30.52 -29.09
N THR A 35 1.41 -30.34 -27.97
CA THR A 35 1.77 -29.34 -26.95
C THR A 35 3.14 -29.69 -26.37
N SER A 36 4.06 -28.74 -26.51
CA SER A 36 5.42 -28.82 -26.02
C SER A 36 5.55 -28.31 -24.58
N VAL A 37 6.71 -28.53 -23.98
CA VAL A 37 7.08 -27.93 -22.69
C VAL A 37 7.11 -26.40 -22.80
N ASP A 38 7.55 -25.86 -23.94
CA ASP A 38 7.64 -24.41 -24.16
C ASP A 38 6.26 -23.76 -24.19
N ASP A 39 5.24 -24.42 -24.74
CA ASP A 39 3.86 -23.92 -24.74
C ASP A 39 3.33 -23.74 -23.31
N VAL A 40 3.60 -24.73 -22.44
CA VAL A 40 3.22 -24.67 -21.03
C VAL A 40 3.97 -23.56 -20.30
N GLN A 41 5.27 -23.40 -20.56
CA GLN A 41 6.07 -22.32 -19.98
C GLN A 41 5.60 -20.93 -20.46
N ASN A 42 5.24 -20.80 -21.73
CA ASN A 42 4.71 -19.55 -22.29
C ASN A 42 3.35 -19.20 -21.68
N TYR A 43 2.48 -20.19 -21.49
CA TYR A 43 1.22 -19.98 -20.79
C TYR A 43 1.43 -19.58 -19.32
N ALA A 44 2.38 -20.20 -18.61
CA ALA A 44 2.71 -19.80 -17.24
C ALA A 44 3.20 -18.34 -17.17
N LYS A 45 4.05 -17.91 -18.11
CA LYS A 45 4.48 -16.50 -18.24
C LYS A 45 3.32 -15.56 -18.55
N LEU A 46 2.36 -16.00 -19.37
CA LEU A 46 1.15 -15.22 -19.67
C LEU A 46 0.30 -15.02 -18.41
N VAL A 47 0.06 -16.09 -17.64
CA VAL A 47 -0.70 -16.01 -16.37
C VAL A 47 -0.03 -15.05 -15.40
N ASP A 48 1.30 -15.12 -15.26
CA ASP A 48 2.06 -14.19 -14.39
C ASP A 48 1.92 -12.74 -14.85
N LYS A 49 2.06 -12.48 -16.16
CA LYS A 49 1.83 -11.15 -16.74
C LYS A 49 0.43 -10.62 -16.42
N LEU A 50 -0.62 -11.41 -16.69
CA LEU A 50 -2.01 -11.02 -16.45
C LEU A 50 -2.29 -10.78 -14.96
N MET A 51 -1.69 -11.59 -14.08
CA MET A 51 -1.76 -11.38 -12.63
C MET A 51 -1.15 -10.04 -12.23
N MET A 52 0.03 -9.69 -12.75
CA MET A 52 0.68 -8.41 -12.43
C MET A 52 -0.13 -7.21 -12.96
N GLU A 53 -0.69 -7.31 -14.16
CA GLU A 53 -1.58 -6.28 -14.73
C GLU A 53 -2.84 -6.12 -13.88
N TRP A 54 -3.46 -7.21 -13.46
CA TRP A 54 -4.63 -7.19 -12.57
C TRP A 54 -4.29 -6.57 -11.21
N LEU A 55 -3.18 -6.96 -10.59
CA LEU A 55 -2.73 -6.39 -9.30
C LEU A 55 -2.48 -4.89 -9.40
N GLN A 56 -1.85 -4.43 -10.49
CA GLN A 56 -1.63 -3.00 -10.73
C GLN A 56 -2.95 -2.25 -10.85
N ALA A 57 -3.90 -2.80 -11.61
CA ALA A 57 -5.23 -2.22 -11.74
C ALA A 57 -5.96 -2.12 -10.38
N GLN A 58 -5.83 -3.13 -9.50
CA GLN A 58 -6.40 -3.08 -8.15
C GLN A 58 -5.79 -1.97 -7.28
N ILE A 59 -4.48 -1.71 -7.41
CA ILE A 59 -3.81 -0.60 -6.69
C ILE A 59 -4.30 0.75 -7.20
N ASP A 60 -4.38 0.90 -8.53
CA ASP A 60 -4.73 2.17 -9.16
C ASP A 60 -6.20 2.53 -8.96
N SER A 61 -7.10 1.54 -8.93
CA SER A 61 -8.54 1.76 -8.72
C SER A 61 -8.93 1.85 -7.23
N SER A 62 -8.05 1.46 -6.30
CA SER A 62 -8.39 1.42 -4.87
C SER A 62 -8.14 2.75 -4.17
N ASP A 63 -9.19 3.37 -3.63
CA ASP A 63 -9.09 4.59 -2.83
C ASP A 63 -8.27 4.42 -1.53
N LYS A 64 -7.99 3.19 -1.12
CA LYS A 64 -7.16 2.88 0.05
C LYS A 64 -5.68 2.91 -0.25
N LEU A 65 -5.30 2.47 -1.45
CA LEU A 65 -3.91 2.18 -1.80
C LEU A 65 -3.26 3.34 -2.55
N TYR A 66 -3.83 4.55 -2.43
CA TYR A 66 -3.36 5.72 -3.15
C TYR A 66 -1.90 6.10 -2.83
N LEU A 67 -1.40 5.76 -1.64
CA LEU A 67 0.00 5.93 -1.25
C LEU A 67 0.96 4.94 -1.94
N LEU A 68 0.45 3.86 -2.55
CA LEU A 68 1.24 2.89 -3.33
C LEU A 68 1.28 3.21 -4.83
N ARG A 69 0.41 4.09 -5.31
CA ARG A 69 0.31 4.43 -6.74
C ARG A 69 1.55 5.17 -7.24
N GLY A 70 1.99 4.83 -8.45
CA GLY A 70 3.13 5.48 -9.11
C GLY A 70 4.48 5.22 -8.44
N ARG A 71 4.56 4.24 -7.52
CA ARG A 71 5.79 3.95 -6.81
C ARG A 71 6.85 3.34 -7.73
N LEU A 72 7.98 4.02 -7.83
CA LEU A 72 9.14 3.56 -8.59
C LEU A 72 10.13 2.83 -7.69
N GLU A 73 10.56 1.65 -8.12
CA GLU A 73 11.59 0.87 -7.43
C GLU A 73 12.92 1.00 -8.18
N PRO A 74 14.04 1.21 -7.45
CA PRO A 74 15.36 1.33 -8.07
C PRO A 74 15.74 0.03 -8.77
N GLN A 75 16.22 0.15 -10.01
CA GLN A 75 16.73 -0.96 -10.79
C GLN A 75 18.26 -0.92 -10.83
N LYS A 76 18.89 -2.10 -10.90
CA LYS A 76 20.33 -2.19 -11.16
C LYS A 76 20.58 -1.78 -12.62
N ASP A 77 21.44 -0.78 -12.81
CA ASP A 77 21.89 -0.28 -14.12
C ASP A 77 20.78 0.23 -15.06
N LYS A 78 19.59 0.57 -14.52
CA LYS A 78 18.45 1.06 -15.29
C LYS A 78 17.72 2.17 -14.53
N ALA A 79 16.92 2.94 -15.25
CA ALA A 79 16.01 3.89 -14.63
C ALA A 79 15.06 3.18 -13.64
N PRO A 80 14.65 3.84 -12.55
CA PRO A 80 13.63 3.31 -11.66
C PRO A 80 12.35 2.97 -12.42
N THR A 81 11.75 1.82 -12.11
CA THR A 81 10.53 1.34 -12.78
C THR A 81 9.47 1.00 -11.76
N GLN A 82 8.21 1.10 -12.18
CA GLN A 82 7.09 0.65 -11.37
C GLN A 82 7.10 -0.87 -11.29
N ILE A 83 7.26 -1.41 -10.08
CA ILE A 83 7.14 -2.84 -9.82
C ILE A 83 5.93 -3.07 -8.91
N VAL A 84 4.96 -3.84 -9.39
CA VAL A 84 3.74 -4.16 -8.65
C VAL A 84 4.09 -5.00 -7.41
N SER A 85 4.65 -6.18 -7.62
CA SER A 85 4.96 -7.16 -6.58
C SER A 85 6.47 -7.30 -6.38
N THR A 86 6.95 -6.85 -5.22
CA THR A 86 8.34 -7.06 -4.78
C THR A 86 8.48 -6.80 -3.27
N MET A 87 9.47 -7.42 -2.65
CA MET A 87 9.79 -7.22 -1.23
C MET A 87 10.28 -5.78 -1.02
N ARG A 88 9.46 -4.95 -0.38
CA ARG A 88 9.76 -3.52 -0.19
C ARG A 88 10.84 -3.30 0.85
N HIS A 89 11.66 -2.27 0.62
CA HIS A 89 12.83 -1.99 1.45
C HIS A 89 12.49 -1.68 2.92
N TYR A 90 11.35 -1.05 3.22
CA TYR A 90 10.92 -0.85 4.61
C TYR A 90 10.62 -2.16 5.35
N LEU A 91 10.32 -3.25 4.62
CA LEU A 91 10.06 -4.53 5.26
C LEU A 91 11.35 -5.19 5.77
N THR A 92 12.51 -4.80 5.23
CA THR A 92 13.81 -5.39 5.57
C THR A 92 14.74 -4.43 6.31
N MET A 93 14.67 -3.13 6.00
CA MET A 93 15.53 -2.09 6.60
C MET A 93 15.02 -1.63 7.98
N VAL A 94 13.70 -1.67 8.21
CA VAL A 94 13.12 -1.29 9.50
C VAL A 94 13.20 -2.49 10.46
N ARG A 95 14.15 -2.43 11.40
CA ARG A 95 14.44 -3.51 12.34
C ARG A 95 13.33 -3.69 13.37
N THR A 96 12.80 -2.61 13.93
CA THR A 96 11.73 -2.65 14.92
C THR A 96 10.41 -3.08 14.28
N GLN A 97 9.83 -4.17 14.77
CA GLN A 97 8.59 -4.75 14.22
C GLN A 97 7.42 -3.77 14.27
N THR A 98 7.17 -3.14 15.42
CA THR A 98 6.04 -2.21 15.59
C THR A 98 6.13 -0.99 14.68
N HIS A 99 7.34 -0.51 14.38
CA HIS A 99 7.55 0.58 13.42
C HIS A 99 7.25 0.15 11.99
N ARG A 100 7.67 -1.07 11.61
CA ARG A 100 7.39 -1.64 10.30
C ARG A 100 5.89 -1.89 10.11
N GLU A 101 5.21 -2.39 11.13
CA GLU A 101 3.75 -2.58 11.15
C GLU A 101 3.01 -1.25 11.03
N ALA A 102 3.41 -0.24 11.80
CA ALA A 102 2.83 1.11 11.72
C ALA A 102 2.91 1.67 10.29
N LEU A 103 4.11 1.67 9.70
CA LEU A 103 4.31 2.16 8.33
C LEU A 103 3.52 1.33 7.29
N THR A 104 3.49 0.01 7.44
CA THR A 104 2.72 -0.87 6.55
C THR A 104 1.22 -0.61 6.68
N SER A 105 0.74 -0.32 7.90
CA SER A 105 -0.67 -0.02 8.14
C SER A 105 -1.11 1.30 7.50
N ILE A 106 -0.21 2.28 7.42
CA ILE A 106 -0.41 3.52 6.67
C ILE A 106 -0.58 3.23 5.18
N LEU A 107 0.36 2.48 4.60
CA LEU A 107 0.37 2.18 3.16
C LEU A 107 -0.79 1.31 2.70
N LEU A 108 -1.23 0.37 3.53
CA LEU A 108 -2.31 -0.57 3.21
C LEU A 108 -3.67 -0.12 3.73
N SER A 109 -3.75 1.06 4.36
CA SER A 109 -4.97 1.58 4.98
C SER A 109 -5.60 0.60 5.97
N THR A 110 -4.78 0.01 6.85
CA THR A 110 -5.22 -0.84 7.97
C THR A 110 -5.05 -0.17 9.33
N HIS A 111 -4.76 1.13 9.33
CA HIS A 111 -4.64 1.98 10.51
C HIS A 111 -6.00 2.35 11.12
N GLN A 112 -6.00 2.86 12.36
CA GLN A 112 -7.22 3.27 13.06
C GLN A 112 -7.54 4.77 12.95
N LEU A 113 -7.01 5.48 11.95
CA LEU A 113 -7.42 6.85 11.66
C LEU A 113 -8.87 6.91 11.15
N ALA A 114 -9.55 8.03 11.38
CA ALA A 114 -10.99 8.17 11.10
C ALA A 114 -11.32 7.98 9.62
N VAL A 115 -10.41 8.34 8.70
CA VAL A 115 -10.60 8.10 7.25
C VAL A 115 -10.88 6.63 6.93
N GLU A 116 -10.35 5.70 7.73
CA GLU A 116 -10.57 4.26 7.55
C GLU A 116 -11.63 3.70 8.51
N ILE A 117 -11.58 4.04 9.80
CA ILE A 117 -12.53 3.51 10.79
C ILE A 117 -13.97 3.89 10.45
N LEU A 118 -14.21 5.13 10.04
CA LEU A 118 -15.56 5.63 9.73
C LEU A 118 -15.97 5.35 8.27
N ARG A 119 -15.13 4.67 7.49
CA ARG A 119 -15.46 4.22 6.13
C ARG A 119 -16.54 3.15 6.13
N TYR A 120 -16.57 2.31 7.16
CA TYR A 120 -17.49 1.18 7.22
C TYR A 120 -18.67 1.49 8.12
N ALA A 121 -19.85 1.06 7.70
CA ALA A 121 -20.95 0.90 8.62
C ALA A 121 -20.61 -0.21 9.62
N ASN A 122 -21.02 -0.03 10.87
CA ASN A 122 -21.05 -1.08 11.87
C ASN A 122 -22.45 -1.14 12.48
N HIS A 123 -22.66 -2.03 13.46
CA HIS A 123 -23.99 -2.20 14.07
C HIS A 123 -24.54 -0.89 14.67
N ASP A 124 -23.65 -0.06 15.20
CA ASP A 124 -24.05 1.13 15.95
C ASP A 124 -24.17 2.37 15.07
N HIS A 125 -23.50 2.40 13.91
CA HIS A 125 -23.34 3.60 13.09
C HIS A 125 -23.33 3.34 11.58
N PRO A 126 -23.95 4.23 10.79
CA PRO A 126 -23.83 4.20 9.34
C PRO A 126 -22.41 4.60 8.89
N GLN A 127 -22.10 4.26 7.64
CA GLN A 127 -20.90 4.77 6.96
C GLN A 127 -20.92 6.30 6.93
N VAL A 128 -19.78 6.92 7.25
CA VAL A 128 -19.63 8.37 7.24
C VAL A 128 -19.01 8.84 5.91
N PRO A 129 -19.56 9.88 5.25
CA PRO A 129 -18.95 10.52 4.08
C PRO A 129 -17.51 10.95 4.37
N ARG A 130 -16.62 10.92 3.37
CA ARG A 130 -15.17 11.10 3.59
C ARG A 130 -14.85 12.48 4.20
N GLU A 131 -15.51 13.51 3.71
CA GLU A 131 -15.45 14.90 4.15
C GLU A 131 -15.81 15.09 5.62
N ASP A 132 -16.63 14.19 6.17
CA ASP A 132 -17.10 14.25 7.56
C ASP A 132 -16.25 13.40 8.52
N ARG A 133 -15.25 12.67 8.02
CA ARG A 133 -14.32 11.85 8.84
C ARG A 133 -13.24 12.72 9.48
N ARG A 134 -13.69 13.70 10.26
CA ARG A 134 -12.87 14.76 10.83
C ARG A 134 -11.88 14.23 11.86
N CYS A 135 -10.74 14.92 11.96
CA CYS A 135 -9.67 14.64 12.91
C CYS A 135 -10.15 14.72 14.35
N ARG A 136 -9.81 13.71 15.14
CA ARG A 136 -10.15 13.63 16.56
C ARG A 136 -9.55 14.74 17.41
N PHE A 137 -8.46 15.35 16.93
CA PHE A 137 -7.81 16.48 17.60
C PHE A 137 -8.35 17.83 17.10
N CYS A 138 -8.15 18.17 15.82
CA CYS A 138 -8.50 19.50 15.33
C CYS A 138 -9.99 19.69 15.04
N LYS A 139 -10.73 18.60 14.76
CA LYS A 139 -12.16 18.61 14.43
C LYS A 139 -12.54 19.41 13.17
N THR A 140 -11.57 19.84 12.37
CA THR A 140 -11.78 20.64 11.16
C THR A 140 -11.49 19.85 9.89
N GLU A 141 -10.31 19.25 9.80
CA GLU A 141 -9.82 18.54 8.62
C GLU A 141 -10.13 17.04 8.68
N VAL A 142 -10.16 16.37 7.52
CA VAL A 142 -10.29 14.91 7.44
C VAL A 142 -9.06 14.23 8.07
N GLU A 143 -9.28 13.21 8.89
CA GLU A 143 -8.21 12.46 9.57
C GLU A 143 -7.50 11.46 8.65
N THR A 144 -6.68 11.98 7.74
CA THR A 144 -5.82 11.16 6.86
C THR A 144 -4.41 10.98 7.45
N PRO A 145 -3.61 10.03 6.94
CA PRO A 145 -2.20 9.91 7.31
C PRO A 145 -1.41 11.22 7.13
N GLU A 146 -1.64 11.95 6.03
CA GLU A 146 -1.01 13.24 5.78
C GLU A 146 -1.39 14.26 6.84
N HIS A 147 -2.69 14.34 7.17
CA HIS A 147 -3.14 15.26 8.19
C HIS A 147 -2.49 14.94 9.54
N ALA A 148 -2.52 13.68 9.95
CA ALA A 148 -1.95 13.23 11.21
C ALA A 148 -0.44 13.47 11.29
N MET A 149 0.30 13.11 10.24
CA MET A 149 1.77 13.14 10.26
C MET A 149 2.33 14.52 9.94
N ILE A 150 1.75 15.26 8.99
CA ILE A 150 2.39 16.43 8.38
C ILE A 150 1.77 17.74 8.86
N THR A 151 0.44 17.84 9.01
CA THR A 151 -0.21 19.17 9.17
C THR A 151 -0.94 19.40 10.49
N CYS A 152 -1.39 18.37 11.21
CA CYS A 152 -2.21 18.58 12.41
C CYS A 152 -1.42 19.30 13.51
N THR A 153 -1.89 20.45 13.98
CA THR A 153 -1.22 21.24 15.02
C THR A 153 -1.98 21.30 16.34
N SER A 154 -3.07 20.53 16.47
CA SER A 154 -3.97 20.63 17.63
C SER A 154 -3.52 19.88 18.88
N LEU A 155 -2.38 19.20 18.82
CA LEU A 155 -1.78 18.52 19.97
C LEU A 155 -0.29 18.89 20.05
N ASP A 156 0.13 19.50 21.15
CA ASP A 156 1.51 19.97 21.33
C ASP A 156 2.53 18.84 21.17
N ALA A 157 2.28 17.68 21.78
CA ALA A 157 3.13 16.51 21.66
C ALA A 157 3.30 16.04 20.19
N LEU A 158 2.28 16.23 19.35
CA LEU A 158 2.36 15.90 17.93
C LEU A 158 3.23 16.92 17.16
N VAL A 159 3.11 18.20 17.51
CA VAL A 159 3.93 19.28 16.92
C VAL A 159 5.40 19.10 17.29
N GLU A 160 5.69 18.82 18.57
CA GLU A 160 7.05 18.54 19.05
C GLU A 160 7.65 17.32 18.35
N LEU A 161 6.89 16.22 18.27
CA LEU A 161 7.31 15.01 17.57
C LEU A 161 7.63 15.28 16.10
N ARG A 162 6.78 16.07 15.42
CA ARG A 162 7.01 16.46 14.01
C ARG A 162 8.24 17.35 13.86
N HIS A 163 8.43 18.34 14.74
CA HIS A 163 9.60 19.22 14.71
C HIS A 163 10.89 18.43 14.88
N ALA A 164 10.94 17.52 15.85
CA ALA A 164 12.08 16.64 16.07
C ALA A 164 12.34 15.74 14.84
N PHE A 165 11.28 15.13 14.30
CA PHE A 165 11.37 14.31 13.09
C PHE A 165 11.90 15.08 11.88
N MET A 166 11.33 16.25 11.57
CA MET A 166 11.73 17.04 10.41
C MET A 166 13.16 17.57 10.56
N GLY A 167 13.56 17.99 11.77
CA GLY A 167 14.93 18.41 12.04
C GLY A 167 15.95 17.30 11.80
N GLU A 168 15.68 16.08 12.30
CA GLU A 168 16.55 14.93 12.06
C GLU A 168 16.54 14.49 10.59
N LEU A 169 15.36 14.51 9.96
CA LEU A 169 15.18 14.14 8.56
C LEU A 169 15.99 15.04 7.64
N PHE A 170 15.85 16.36 7.75
CA PHE A 170 16.53 17.30 6.85
C PHE A 170 18.02 17.42 7.15
N SER A 171 18.45 17.13 8.38
CA SER A 171 19.88 16.97 8.69
C SER A 171 20.50 15.77 7.94
N LYS A 172 19.79 14.64 7.88
CA LYS A 172 20.26 13.41 7.22
C LYS A 172 20.04 13.39 5.71
N CYS A 173 18.97 14.03 5.24
CA CYS A 173 18.50 14.01 3.86
C CYS A 173 18.06 15.42 3.43
N PRO A 174 19.00 16.38 3.26
CA PRO A 174 18.66 17.78 3.00
C PRO A 174 17.83 17.98 1.72
N ASN A 175 18.06 17.14 0.72
CA ASN A 175 17.33 17.11 -0.54
C ASN A 175 15.82 16.84 -0.38
N LEU A 176 15.37 16.28 0.75
CA LEU A 176 13.94 16.08 1.03
C LEU A 176 13.23 17.38 1.42
N GLN A 177 13.95 18.44 1.77
CA GLN A 177 13.35 19.71 2.19
C GLN A 177 12.57 20.40 1.07
N HIS A 178 13.04 20.29 -0.18
CA HIS A 178 12.35 20.87 -1.34
C HIS A 178 10.96 20.26 -1.57
N HIS A 179 10.84 18.94 -1.34
CA HIS A 179 9.57 18.23 -1.48
C HIS A 179 8.53 18.70 -0.46
N LEU A 180 8.93 19.11 0.74
CA LEU A 180 7.99 19.66 1.73
C LEU A 180 7.31 20.95 1.24
N THR A 181 8.02 21.77 0.45
CA THR A 181 7.51 23.07 -0.03
C THR A 181 6.81 23.00 -1.37
N GLU A 182 7.25 22.10 -2.25
CA GLU A 182 6.79 22.04 -3.64
C GLU A 182 5.68 21.01 -3.87
N ASP A 183 5.69 19.91 -3.11
CA ASP A 183 4.75 18.82 -3.30
C ASP A 183 3.49 18.98 -2.44
N SER A 184 2.41 18.33 -2.88
CA SER A 184 1.28 18.07 -1.97
C SER A 184 1.73 17.18 -0.81
N ASN A 185 1.06 17.24 0.33
CA ASN A 185 1.38 16.38 1.48
C ASN A 185 1.35 14.88 1.14
N THR A 186 0.49 14.47 0.21
CA THR A 186 0.41 13.08 -0.26
C THR A 186 1.67 12.68 -1.03
N GLU A 187 2.12 13.52 -1.97
CA GLU A 187 3.33 13.26 -2.73
C GLU A 187 4.58 13.35 -1.84
N PHE A 188 4.64 14.31 -0.93
CA PHE A 188 5.70 14.38 0.07
C PHE A 188 5.75 13.10 0.93
N LEU A 189 4.61 12.60 1.41
CA LEU A 189 4.56 11.36 2.17
C LEU A 189 5.04 10.15 1.34
N LYS A 190 4.67 10.06 0.06
CA LYS A 190 5.19 9.01 -0.84
C LYS A 190 6.71 9.10 -0.98
N VAL A 191 7.26 10.30 -1.15
CA VAL A 191 8.70 10.53 -1.25
C VAL A 191 9.41 10.09 0.04
N LEU A 192 8.89 10.45 1.21
CA LEU A 192 9.43 10.03 2.50
C LEU A 192 9.52 8.50 2.63
N ILE A 193 8.46 7.80 2.22
CA ILE A 193 8.36 6.34 2.32
C ILE A 193 9.25 5.63 1.28
N ASN A 194 9.49 6.26 0.13
CA ASN A 194 10.36 5.70 -0.91
C ASN A 194 11.85 5.95 -0.63
N SER A 195 12.18 6.92 0.22
CA SER A 195 13.54 7.26 0.61
C SER A 195 14.15 6.22 1.56
N ARG A 196 15.04 5.38 1.02
CA ARG A 196 15.81 4.38 1.79
C ARG A 196 16.62 4.98 2.95
N PRO A 197 17.34 6.10 2.80
CA PRO A 197 18.15 6.66 3.89
C PRO A 197 17.32 7.10 5.11
N SER A 198 16.09 7.54 4.90
CA SER A 198 15.21 8.03 5.97
C SER A 198 14.23 6.99 6.50
N ILE A 199 14.16 5.79 5.90
CA ILE A 199 13.04 4.88 6.13
C ILE A 199 12.85 4.43 7.58
N ALA A 200 13.95 4.22 8.30
CA ALA A 200 13.90 3.85 9.72
C ALA A 200 13.33 4.99 10.58
N LEU A 201 13.70 6.24 10.25
CA LEU A 201 13.21 7.44 10.92
C LEU A 201 11.73 7.66 10.62
N VAL A 202 11.32 7.53 9.36
CA VAL A 202 9.92 7.63 8.91
C VAL A 202 9.05 6.57 9.59
N ALA A 203 9.53 5.33 9.68
CA ALA A 203 8.78 4.24 10.32
C ALA A 203 8.59 4.45 11.84
N LYS A 204 9.63 4.94 12.53
CA LYS A 204 9.52 5.32 13.96
C LYS A 204 8.51 6.46 14.13
N PHE A 205 8.64 7.52 13.33
CA PHE A 205 7.74 8.67 13.39
C PHE A 205 6.28 8.26 13.12
N SER A 206 6.05 7.41 12.11
CA SER A 206 4.74 6.83 11.82
C SER A 206 4.15 6.10 13.02
N HIS A 207 4.95 5.29 13.71
CA HIS A 207 4.52 4.58 14.91
C HIS A 207 4.14 5.54 16.03
N ASP A 208 5.02 6.50 16.35
CA ASP A 208 4.81 7.45 17.45
C ASP A 208 3.57 8.33 17.22
N VAL A 209 3.35 8.80 15.98
CA VAL A 209 2.14 9.54 15.60
C VAL A 209 0.90 8.67 15.79
N LEU A 210 0.91 7.44 15.27
CA LEU A 210 -0.25 6.55 15.40
C LEU A 210 -0.55 6.22 16.87
N GLN A 211 0.45 6.08 17.74
CA GLN A 211 0.23 5.88 19.18
C GLN A 211 -0.54 7.05 19.80
N LEU A 212 -0.19 8.29 19.46
CA LEU A 212 -0.92 9.47 19.93
C LEU A 212 -2.38 9.45 19.48
N PHE A 213 -2.64 9.13 18.20
CA PHE A 213 -4.01 9.05 17.68
C PHE A 213 -4.78 7.90 18.32
N TYR A 214 -4.19 6.72 18.46
CA TYR A 214 -4.88 5.53 18.97
C TYR A 214 -5.23 5.63 20.45
N ALA A 215 -4.55 6.50 21.20
CA ALA A 215 -4.88 6.80 22.59
C ALA A 215 -6.20 7.56 22.77
N VAL A 216 -6.76 8.13 21.70
CA VAL A 216 -8.00 8.93 21.74
C VAL A 216 -9.03 8.31 20.80
N PRO A 217 -10.30 8.16 21.20
CA PRO A 217 -11.34 7.68 20.29
C PRO A 217 -11.48 8.56 19.03
N VAL A 218 -11.85 7.97 17.90
CA VAL A 218 -12.22 8.74 16.69
C VAL A 218 -13.36 9.71 17.01
N LEU A 219 -13.30 10.92 16.47
CA LEU A 219 -14.41 11.87 16.59
C LEU A 219 -15.63 11.30 15.86
N ARG A 220 -16.72 11.13 16.59
CA ARG A 220 -18.03 10.79 16.05
C ARG A 220 -18.90 12.03 16.18
N ALA A 221 -19.50 12.43 15.07
CA ALA A 221 -20.51 13.49 15.04
C ALA A 221 -21.82 12.97 15.65
#